data_AF-A0A968X3L7-F1
#
_entry.id   AF-A0A968X3L7-F1
#
_cell.length_a   1.000
_cell.length_b   1.000
_cell.length_c   1.000
_cell.angle_alpha   90.00
_cell.angle_beta   90.00
_cell.angle_gamma   90.00
#
_symmetry.space_group_name_H-M   'P 1'
#
loop_
_entity.id
_entity.type
_entity.pdbx_description
1 polymer ?
#
loop_
_entity_poly.entity_id
_entity_poly.type
_entity_poly.pdbx_seq_one_letter_code
_entity_poly.pdbx_strand_id
1 'polypeptide(L)'
;MLANSTYKGRTYYGKWKRYEKGLALNSKDEWIEIPNQAIVDKQTFELAQDIFKENKETVRGFSIRPYLLSRMVVCTECGKAYITQTHKAGRNRRTMMPHPIAIG
;
A
#
# COMPACT_ATOMS: atom_id res chain seq x y z
N MET A 1 0.27 -7.65 8.33
CA MET A 1 -0.28 -8.92 8.86
C MET A 1 -0.79 -9.83 7.74
N LEU A 2 -1.52 -9.31 6.74
CA LEU A 2 -2.12 -10.11 5.67
C LEU A 2 -1.14 -10.82 4.71
N ALA A 3 0.15 -10.49 4.71
CA ALA A 3 1.15 -11.16 3.87
C ALA A 3 1.70 -12.47 4.45
N ASN A 4 1.27 -12.87 5.66
CA ASN A 4 1.82 -14.07 6.31
C ASN A 4 1.28 -15.36 5.67
N SER A 5 2.18 -16.20 5.16
CA SER A 5 1.83 -17.49 4.54
C SER A 5 1.21 -18.50 5.51
N THR A 6 1.35 -18.32 6.82
CA THR A 6 0.71 -19.19 7.84
C THR A 6 -0.81 -19.23 7.65
N TYR A 7 -1.43 -18.13 7.19
CA TYR A 7 -2.88 -18.08 6.95
C TYR A 7 -3.36 -19.08 5.88
N LYS A 8 -2.52 -19.38 4.88
CA LYS A 8 -2.78 -20.37 3.83
C LYS A 8 -2.18 -21.76 4.14
N GLY A 9 -1.85 -22.03 5.40
CA GLY A 9 -1.38 -23.36 5.83
C GLY A 9 0.09 -23.64 5.55
N ARG A 10 0.91 -22.62 5.30
CA ARG A 10 2.36 -22.80 5.07
C ARG A 10 3.20 -21.91 5.97
N THR A 11 3.96 -22.51 6.86
CA THR A 11 4.96 -21.82 7.69
C THR A 11 6.36 -22.22 7.24
N TYR A 12 7.32 -21.33 7.35
CA TYR A 12 8.70 -21.60 6.92
C TYR A 12 9.66 -21.29 8.05
N TYR A 13 10.52 -22.25 8.37
CA TYR A 13 11.63 -22.10 9.31
C TYR A 13 12.94 -21.84 8.57
N GLY A 14 13.92 -21.20 9.24
CA GLY A 14 15.24 -20.96 8.65
C GLY A 14 15.32 -19.82 7.63
N LYS A 15 14.28 -18.97 7.53
CA LYS A 15 14.28 -17.81 6.61
C LYS A 15 15.43 -16.84 6.85
N TRP A 16 15.88 -16.73 8.10
CA TRP A 16 16.87 -15.76 8.51
C TRP A 16 18.10 -16.49 9.05
N LYS A 17 19.26 -16.13 8.53
CA LYS A 17 20.55 -16.68 8.93
C LYS A 17 21.42 -15.57 9.49
N ARG A 18 22.13 -15.87 10.57
CA ARG A 18 23.01 -14.90 11.24
C ARG A 18 24.40 -14.97 10.63
N TYR A 19 24.94 -13.81 10.27
CA TYR A 19 26.30 -13.59 9.80
C TYR A 19 27.01 -12.60 10.73
N GLU A 20 28.33 -12.46 10.61
CA GLU A 20 29.10 -11.51 11.44
C GLU A 20 28.57 -10.06 11.34
N LYS A 21 28.10 -9.66 10.16
CA LYS A 21 27.58 -8.31 9.90
C LYS A 21 26.06 -8.16 10.07
N GLY A 22 25.38 -9.16 10.66
CA GLY A 22 23.96 -9.07 11.00
C GLY A 22 23.11 -10.24 10.52
N LEU A 23 21.79 -10.02 10.45
CA LEU A 23 20.82 -11.01 10.01
C LEU A 23 20.53 -10.81 8.52
N ALA A 24 20.71 -11.85 7.71
CA ALA A 24 20.36 -11.81 6.29
C ALA A 24 19.32 -12.87 5.95
N LEU A 25 18.54 -12.60 4.91
CA LEU A 25 17.59 -13.56 4.38
C LEU A 25 18.37 -14.73 3.76
N ASN A 26 18.01 -15.93 4.17
CA ASN A 26 18.65 -17.16 3.70
C ASN A 26 18.15 -17.54 2.30
N SER A 27 18.90 -18.39 1.58
CA SER A 27 18.43 -18.95 0.29
C SER A 27 17.12 -19.69 0.50
N LYS A 28 16.20 -19.57 -0.47
CA LYS A 28 14.89 -20.23 -0.40
C LYS A 28 15.00 -21.75 -0.32
N ASP A 29 16.06 -22.34 -0.87
CA ASP A 29 16.32 -23.78 -0.83
C ASP A 29 16.66 -24.28 0.59
N GLU A 30 17.16 -23.41 1.46
CA GLU A 30 17.41 -23.72 2.87
C GLU A 30 16.14 -23.54 3.74
N TRP A 31 15.02 -23.06 3.19
CA TRP A 31 13.80 -22.84 3.95
C TRP A 31 13.05 -24.15 4.14
N ILE A 32 12.80 -24.51 5.39
CA ILE A 32 12.05 -25.71 5.74
C ILE A 32 10.57 -25.36 5.76
N GLU A 33 9.79 -25.89 4.82
CA GLU A 33 8.33 -25.76 4.82
C GLU A 33 7.71 -26.67 5.88
N ILE A 34 6.93 -26.07 6.77
CA ILE A 34 6.17 -26.73 7.82
C ILE A 34 4.69 -26.56 7.46
N PRO A 35 3.98 -27.63 7.08
CA PRO A 35 2.55 -27.54 6.79
C PRO A 35 1.78 -27.25 8.08
N ASN A 36 0.76 -26.39 8.00
CA ASN A 36 -0.14 -26.09 9.10
C ASN A 36 -1.60 -26.03 8.62
N GLN A 37 -2.54 -26.06 9.57
CA GLN A 37 -3.95 -25.87 9.24
C GLN A 37 -4.16 -24.46 8.69
N ALA A 38 -4.75 -24.38 7.48
CA ALA A 38 -5.08 -23.12 6.85
C ALA A 38 -6.28 -22.48 7.57
N ILE A 39 -6.18 -21.18 7.83
CA ILE A 39 -7.25 -20.38 8.45
C ILE A 39 -8.16 -19.82 7.35
N VAL A 40 -7.58 -19.50 6.18
CA VAL A 40 -8.30 -19.04 5.00
C VAL A 40 -7.89 -19.90 3.80
N ASP A 41 -8.78 -20.02 2.83
CA ASP A 41 -8.46 -20.70 1.58
C ASP A 41 -7.42 -19.91 0.76
N LYS A 42 -6.80 -20.61 -0.19
CA LYS A 42 -5.74 -20.05 -1.02
C LYS A 42 -6.24 -18.90 -1.90
N GLN A 43 -7.45 -18.99 -2.44
CA GLN A 43 -8.01 -17.99 -3.35
C GLN A 43 -8.27 -16.67 -2.60
N THR A 44 -8.88 -16.73 -1.42
CA THR A 44 -9.10 -15.58 -0.54
C THR A 44 -7.78 -14.93 -0.15
N PHE A 45 -6.74 -15.72 0.16
CA PHE A 45 -5.43 -15.18 0.47
C PHE A 45 -4.80 -14.43 -0.72
N GLU A 46 -4.91 -15.00 -1.92
CA GLU A 46 -4.37 -14.40 -3.15
C GLU A 46 -5.10 -13.10 -3.51
N LEU A 47 -6.43 -13.08 -3.46
CA LEU A 47 -7.23 -11.87 -3.65
C LEU A 47 -6.85 -10.77 -2.64
N ALA A 48 -6.60 -11.13 -1.38
CA ALA A 48 -6.14 -10.19 -0.38
C ALA A 48 -4.73 -9.63 -0.68
N GLN A 49 -3.83 -10.41 -1.29
CA GLN A 49 -2.52 -9.91 -1.72
C GLN A 49 -2.65 -8.91 -2.87
N ASP A 50 -3.54 -9.16 -3.82
CA ASP A 50 -3.78 -8.28 -4.96
C ASP A 50 -4.32 -6.93 -4.50
N ILE A 51 -5.35 -6.94 -3.65
CA ILE A 51 -5.89 -5.73 -3.01
C ILE A 51 -4.80 -5.01 -2.20
N PHE A 52 -3.94 -5.74 -1.49
CA PHE A 52 -2.86 -5.13 -0.71
C PHE A 52 -1.81 -4.45 -1.59
N LYS A 53 -1.47 -5.06 -2.73
CA LYS A 53 -0.54 -4.47 -3.72
C LYS A 53 -1.14 -3.20 -4.32
N GLU A 54 -2.39 -3.27 -4.76
CA GLU A 54 -3.11 -2.11 -5.28
C GLU A 54 -3.17 -1.01 -4.23
N ASN A 55 -3.57 -1.31 -3.00
CA ASN A 55 -3.66 -0.34 -1.90
C ASN A 55 -2.32 0.30 -1.55
N LYS A 56 -1.19 -0.42 -1.66
CA LYS A 56 0.14 0.16 -1.41
C LYS A 56 0.46 1.29 -2.40
N GLU A 57 -0.02 1.17 -3.63
CA GLU A 57 0.14 2.18 -4.68
C GLU A 57 -0.97 3.26 -4.57
N THR A 58 -2.18 2.83 -4.25
CA THR A 58 -3.42 3.61 -4.34
C THR A 58 -3.96 4.13 -3.00
N VAL A 59 -3.31 3.92 -1.85
CA VAL A 59 -3.74 4.44 -0.54
C VAL A 59 -2.57 5.08 0.18
N ARG A 60 -2.71 6.35 0.60
CA ARG A 60 -1.65 7.15 1.25
C ARG A 60 -1.79 7.18 2.77
N GLY A 61 -2.82 6.52 3.30
CA GLY A 61 -3.13 6.44 4.73
C GLY A 61 -4.62 6.58 4.99
N PHE A 62 -4.99 6.34 6.24
CA PHE A 62 -6.34 6.53 6.74
C PHE A 62 -6.64 8.02 6.93
N SER A 63 -7.72 8.52 6.34
CA SER A 63 -8.23 9.88 6.61
C SER A 63 -9.41 9.78 7.57
N ILE A 64 -9.37 10.53 8.67
CA ILE A 64 -10.50 10.66 9.61
C ILE A 64 -11.74 11.23 8.91
N ARG A 65 -11.54 12.03 7.85
CA ARG A 65 -12.60 12.57 7.00
C ARG A 65 -12.45 11.99 5.60
N PRO A 66 -13.13 10.87 5.27
CA PRO A 66 -13.09 10.33 3.93
C PRO A 66 -13.78 11.30 2.98
N TYR A 67 -13.17 11.52 1.81
CA TYR A 67 -13.75 12.30 0.75
C TYR A 67 -14.08 11.40 -0.43
N LEU A 68 -15.28 11.57 -0.99
CA LEU A 68 -15.81 10.70 -2.04
C LEU A 68 -14.89 10.66 -3.27
N LEU A 69 -14.44 11.81 -3.76
CA LEU A 69 -13.61 11.89 -4.97
C LEU A 69 -12.10 11.83 -4.67
N SER A 70 -11.73 11.38 -3.46
CA SER A 70 -10.32 11.27 -3.08
C SER A 70 -9.61 10.37 -4.07
N ARG A 71 -8.60 10.91 -4.76
CA ARG A 71 -7.76 10.21 -5.74
C ARG A 71 -8.46 9.76 -7.03
N MET A 72 -9.74 10.06 -7.21
CA MET A 72 -10.44 9.89 -8.50
C MET A 72 -10.18 11.07 -9.44
N VAL A 73 -9.88 12.25 -8.87
CA VAL A 73 -9.59 13.47 -9.62
C VAL A 73 -8.08 13.71 -9.63
N VAL A 74 -7.49 13.65 -10.82
CA VAL A 74 -6.06 13.90 -11.07
C VAL A 74 -5.89 15.10 -11.98
N CYS A 75 -4.82 15.86 -11.73
CA CYS A 75 -4.44 16.95 -12.61
C CYS A 75 -3.75 16.39 -13.87
N THR A 76 -4.23 16.78 -15.06
CA THR A 76 -3.66 16.35 -16.34
C THR A 76 -2.25 16.90 -16.58
N GLU A 77 -1.95 18.08 -16.05
CA GLU A 77 -0.65 18.76 -16.25
C GLU A 77 0.47 18.20 -15.36
N CYS A 78 0.22 17.98 -14.05
CA CYS A 78 1.25 17.47 -13.13
C CYS A 78 1.05 16.03 -12.66
N GLY A 79 -0.05 15.36 -13.05
CA GLY A 79 -0.36 13.98 -12.64
C GLY A 79 -0.69 13.81 -11.15
N LYS A 80 -0.77 14.90 -10.36
CA LYS A 80 -1.06 14.82 -8.93
C LYS A 80 -2.57 14.69 -8.68
N ALA A 81 -2.94 13.81 -7.75
CA ALA A 81 -4.29 13.73 -7.25
C ALA A 81 -4.68 14.99 -6.46
N TYR A 82 -5.90 15.46 -6.64
CA TYR A 82 -6.45 16.58 -5.86
C TYR A 82 -6.61 16.18 -4.39
N ILE A 83 -6.40 17.17 -3.51
CA ILE A 83 -6.64 17.05 -2.06
C ILE A 83 -7.83 17.90 -1.66
N THR A 84 -8.51 17.50 -0.58
CA THR A 84 -9.61 18.28 -0.04
C THR A 84 -9.15 19.34 0.93
N GLN A 85 -9.87 20.46 0.94
CA GLN A 85 -9.75 21.50 1.96
C GLN A 85 -11.14 21.94 2.37
N THR A 86 -11.47 21.87 3.66
CA THR A 86 -12.75 22.35 4.21
C THR A 86 -12.68 23.81 4.66
N HIS A 87 -11.47 24.36 4.80
CA HIS A 87 -11.28 25.76 5.17
C HIS A 87 -11.27 26.63 3.91
N LYS A 88 -11.99 27.76 3.95
CA LYS A 88 -11.84 28.79 2.92
C LYS A 88 -10.39 29.25 2.89
N ALA A 89 -9.76 29.20 1.71
CA ALA A 89 -8.42 29.74 1.53
C ALA A 89 -8.40 31.22 1.97
N GLY A 90 -7.52 31.52 2.93
CA GLY A 90 -7.26 32.90 3.34
C GLY A 90 -6.81 33.74 2.14
N ARG A 91 -7.00 35.07 2.19
CA ARG A 91 -6.74 35.99 1.06
C ARG A 91 -5.40 35.74 0.35
N ASN A 92 -4.34 35.43 1.10
CA ASN A 92 -2.99 35.22 0.57
C ASN A 92 -2.71 33.81 0.01
N ARG A 93 -3.60 32.83 0.24
CA ARG A 93 -3.43 31.44 -0.22
C ARG A 93 -4.26 31.11 -1.47
N ARG A 94 -5.05 32.06 -1.99
CA ARG A 94 -5.87 31.87 -3.20
C ARG A 94 -5.04 31.77 -4.48
N THR A 95 -3.78 32.21 -4.45
CA THR A 95 -2.85 32.18 -5.59
C THR A 95 -2.05 30.88 -5.70
N MET A 96 -2.19 29.94 -4.74
CA MET A 96 -1.57 28.61 -4.83
C MET A 96 -2.55 27.59 -5.41
N MET A 97 -3.00 27.82 -6.65
CA MET A 97 -3.13 26.72 -7.60
C MET A 97 -1.92 26.84 -8.52
N PRO A 98 -0.88 25.99 -8.41
CA PRO A 98 0.03 25.85 -9.51
C PRO A 98 -0.74 25.05 -10.54
N HIS A 99 -1.54 25.71 -11.35
CA HIS A 99 -1.53 25.57 -12.80
C HIS A 99 -2.46 26.62 -13.39
N PRO A 100 -1.96 27.43 -14.33
CA PRO A 100 -2.84 28.28 -15.11
C PRO A 100 -3.80 27.35 -15.86
N ILE A 101 -5.10 27.52 -15.62
CA ILE A 101 -6.12 27.00 -16.52
C ILE A 101 -5.94 27.82 -17.80
N ALA A 102 -5.18 27.30 -18.75
CA ALA A 102 -5.22 27.78 -20.12
C ALA A 102 -6.58 27.34 -20.69
N ILE A 103 -7.57 28.21 -20.54
CA ILE A 103 -8.82 28.12 -21.28
C ILE A 103 -8.46 28.53 -22.71
N GLY A 104 -8.27 27.53 -23.57
CA GLY A 104 -8.37 27.67 -25.03
C GLY A 104 -9.80 27.36 -25.45
#